data_AF-A0A7S4GC45-F1
#
_entry.id   AF-A0A7S4GC45-F1
#
_cell.length_a   1.000
_cell.length_b   1.000
_cell.length_c   1.000
_cell.angle_alpha   90.00
_cell.angle_beta   90.00
_cell.angle_gamma   90.00
#
_symmetry.space_group_name_H-M   'P 1'
#
loop_
_entity.id
_entity.type
_entity.pdbx_description
1 polymer ?
#
loop_
_entity_poly.entity_id
_entity_poly.type
_entity_poly.pdbx_seq_one_letter_code
_entity_poly.pdbx_strand_id
1 'polypeptide(L)'
;KTLLTLDSVVKMLLRNACKLEPKITEYLQLFVASQAENTSGATVRLAGIEHRLKTRQSLRRKLERHLRKLIHSNRHNPYFTPTHEDILPLVSDVLRYTVVIDREHYTAVYESFRNQLVKSFGIAPEYIRSHSFWHKESHYYGITCDVTIPNRHDIRGSLKKLLPGEFTFELVFHTEESYHHNVTTFTVLKRVLESMPDGEAKVHLYRFVKKSWESVELPMPDPPGLESRPFQDLLLEQIDHVLAYQAHFLAVASGKSSDTTFRVAEDLCGRIIRGKDDHKDFEHLGFPRDKKLVWVAGPRLLQTGLEIARADPDDVPRRIADAIGYSAEEVRKLMAEGFTFKLVVFPKVFCKKADWKGLIRMSLIVYPLVASVLARHSKHLEEHSFAKLEAELQAAVG
;
A
#
# COMPACT_ATOMS: atom_id res chain seq x y z
N LYS A 1 6.97 18.64 30.11
CA LYS A 1 7.13 18.19 28.71
C LYS A 1 6.67 19.35 27.81
N THR A 2 7.56 19.92 27.00
CA THR A 2 7.17 21.00 26.07
C THR A 2 6.18 20.43 25.06
N LEU A 3 5.01 21.05 24.92
CA LEU A 3 4.02 20.62 23.94
C LEU A 3 4.62 20.75 22.54
N LEU A 4 4.53 19.66 21.79
CA LEU A 4 5.05 19.54 20.45
C LEU A 4 4.11 20.24 19.48
N THR A 5 4.48 21.45 19.06
CA THR A 5 3.73 22.15 18.01
C THR A 5 4.18 21.65 16.64
N LEU A 6 3.25 21.59 15.68
CA LEU A 6 3.58 21.31 14.29
C LEU A 6 4.67 22.24 13.76
N ASP A 7 4.60 23.53 14.11
CA ASP A 7 5.61 24.51 13.69
C ASP A 7 6.98 24.26 14.31
N SER A 8 7.06 23.77 15.55
CA SER A 8 8.34 23.38 16.14
C SER A 8 8.96 22.18 15.43
N VAL A 9 8.15 21.18 15.03
CA VAL A 9 8.64 20.03 14.26
C VAL A 9 9.12 20.45 12.88
N VAL A 10 8.33 21.25 12.16
CA VAL A 10 8.71 21.79 10.84
C VAL A 10 10.03 22.56 10.94
N LYS A 11 10.16 23.46 11.92
CA LYS A 11 11.40 24.24 12.15
C LYS A 11 12.58 23.32 12.46
N MET A 12 12.39 22.32 13.31
CA MET A 12 13.44 21.36 13.67
C MET A 12 13.93 20.56 12.46
N LEU A 13 13.01 19.97 11.68
CA LEU A 13 13.33 19.17 10.51
C LEU A 13 14.08 19.99 9.45
N LEU A 14 13.60 21.20 9.14
CA LEU A 14 14.26 22.09 8.19
C LEU A 14 15.65 22.50 8.68
N ARG A 15 15.78 22.87 9.96
CA ARG A 15 17.09 23.22 10.53
C ARG A 15 18.09 22.08 10.42
N ASN A 16 17.65 20.85 10.70
CA ASN A 16 18.51 19.66 10.59
C ASN A 16 18.89 19.40 9.12
N ALA A 17 17.93 19.49 8.20
CA ALA A 17 18.16 19.37 6.77
C ALA A 17 19.17 20.41 6.27
N CYS A 18 18.99 21.70 6.60
CA CYS A 18 19.91 22.77 6.19
C CYS A 18 21.33 22.59 6.74
N LYS A 19 21.50 21.98 7.91
CA LYS A 19 22.83 21.70 8.47
C LYS A 19 23.57 20.59 7.72
N LEU A 20 22.83 19.58 7.26
CA LEU A 20 23.42 18.45 6.52
C LEU A 20 23.58 18.74 5.04
N GLU A 21 22.67 19.53 4.47
CA GLU A 21 22.55 19.74 3.03
C GLU A 21 23.89 20.03 2.35
N PRO A 22 24.74 20.99 2.80
CA PRO A 22 25.98 21.29 2.09
C PRO A 22 26.92 20.08 1.98
N LYS A 23 27.03 19.26 3.03
CA LYS A 23 27.91 18.09 3.03
C LYS A 23 27.37 16.95 2.17
N ILE A 24 26.05 16.76 2.18
CA ILE A 24 25.41 15.76 1.32
C ILE A 24 25.52 16.20 -0.14
N THR A 25 25.27 17.48 -0.45
CA THR A 25 25.46 18.05 -1.79
C THR A 25 26.89 17.85 -2.29
N GLU A 26 27.89 18.24 -1.49
CA GLU A 26 29.31 18.09 -1.83
C GLU A 26 29.66 16.62 -2.11
N TYR A 27 29.26 15.71 -1.23
CA TYR A 27 29.46 14.28 -1.42
C TYR A 27 28.85 13.78 -2.72
N LEU A 28 27.60 14.14 -3.00
CA LEU A 28 26.89 13.70 -4.20
C LEU A 28 27.52 14.29 -5.47
N GLN A 29 28.00 15.53 -5.45
CA GLN A 29 28.70 16.13 -6.58
C GLN A 29 30.02 15.42 -6.87
N LEU A 30 30.80 15.09 -5.83
CA LEU A 30 32.02 14.29 -5.96
C LEU A 30 31.73 12.89 -6.48
N PHE A 31 30.67 12.25 -5.98
CA PHE A 31 30.22 10.95 -6.49
C PHE A 31 29.92 11.04 -7.99
N VAL A 32 29.07 11.98 -8.39
CA VAL A 32 28.66 12.15 -9.79
C VAL A 32 29.86 12.41 -10.70
N ALA A 33 30.78 13.28 -10.29
CA ALA A 33 32.02 13.53 -11.02
C ALA A 33 32.86 12.24 -11.16
N SER A 34 33.00 11.47 -10.09
CA SER A 34 33.75 10.20 -10.12
C SER A 34 33.13 9.16 -11.06
N GLN A 35 31.80 9.13 -11.21
CA GLN A 35 31.16 8.16 -12.11
C GLN A 35 31.37 8.53 -13.57
N ALA A 36 31.35 9.83 -13.89
CA ALA A 36 31.69 10.32 -15.22
C ALA A 36 33.14 9.96 -15.63
N GLU A 37 34.07 9.89 -14.67
CA GLU A 37 35.46 9.47 -14.92
C GLU A 37 35.63 7.94 -15.00
N ASN A 38 34.99 7.20 -14.08
CA ASN A 38 35.23 5.76 -13.92
C ASN A 38 34.36 4.87 -14.81
N THR A 39 33.27 5.40 -15.37
CA THR A 39 32.37 4.64 -16.25
C THR A 39 32.37 5.30 -17.62
N SER A 40 33.24 4.82 -18.52
CA SER A 40 33.38 5.36 -19.88
C SER A 40 32.03 5.47 -20.58
N GLY A 41 31.65 6.71 -20.94
CA GLY A 41 30.41 6.99 -21.65
C GLY A 41 29.17 7.17 -20.77
N ALA A 42 29.25 6.92 -19.47
CA ALA A 42 28.11 7.16 -18.58
C ALA A 42 27.87 8.66 -18.38
N THR A 43 26.62 9.08 -18.54
CA THR A 43 26.18 10.43 -18.21
C THR A 43 25.44 10.37 -16.89
N VAL A 44 26.06 10.92 -15.84
CA VAL A 44 25.47 11.03 -14.51
C VAL A 44 25.38 12.50 -14.13
N ARG A 45 24.24 12.93 -13.59
CA ARG A 45 24.06 14.31 -13.11
C ARG A 45 23.11 14.39 -11.91
N LEU A 46 23.30 15.43 -11.11
CA LEU A 46 22.29 15.87 -10.15
C LEU A 46 21.27 16.78 -10.86
N ALA A 47 19.99 16.48 -10.68
CA ALA A 47 18.89 17.22 -11.29
C ALA A 47 18.01 17.87 -10.23
N GLY A 48 17.43 19.04 -10.56
CA GLY A 48 16.51 19.74 -9.66
C GLY A 48 17.14 20.16 -8.33
N ILE A 49 18.43 20.51 -8.32
CA ILE A 49 19.19 20.81 -7.10
C ILE A 49 18.61 22.01 -6.34
N GLU A 50 17.99 22.95 -7.03
CA GLU A 50 17.23 24.07 -6.48
C GLU A 50 16.01 23.64 -5.66
N HIS A 51 15.52 22.42 -5.87
CA HIS A 51 14.37 21.84 -5.17
C HIS A 51 14.75 20.84 -4.09
N ARG A 52 16.04 20.69 -3.77
CA ARG A 52 16.53 19.65 -2.84
C ARG A 52 16.02 19.80 -1.40
N LEU A 53 15.74 21.02 -0.97
CA LEU A 53 15.13 21.30 0.33
C LEU A 53 13.63 21.51 0.17
N LYS A 54 12.85 20.76 0.94
CA LYS A 54 11.40 20.92 0.96
C LYS A 54 11.02 22.28 1.54
N THR A 55 10.11 23.00 0.87
CA THR A 55 9.65 24.30 1.40
C THR A 55 8.90 24.12 2.72
N ARG A 56 8.93 25.14 3.58
CA ARG A 56 8.19 25.15 4.87
C ARG A 56 6.71 24.79 4.69
N GLN A 57 6.06 25.39 3.69
CA GLN A 57 4.65 25.16 3.41
C GLN A 57 4.39 23.72 2.94
N SER A 58 5.25 23.18 2.07
CA SER A 58 5.12 21.81 1.58
C SER A 58 5.33 20.78 2.71
N LEU A 59 6.35 20.99 3.54
CA LEU A 59 6.62 20.16 4.71
C LEU A 59 5.48 20.21 5.72
N ARG A 60 4.95 21.40 6.02
CA ARG A 60 3.82 21.57 6.92
C ARG A 60 2.59 20.78 6.44
N ARG A 61 2.19 20.95 5.17
CA ARG A 61 1.05 20.22 4.60
C ARG A 61 1.24 18.70 4.66
N LYS A 62 2.46 18.22 4.36
CA LYS A 62 2.80 16.79 4.43
C LYS A 62 2.65 16.28 5.87
N LEU A 63 3.24 16.96 6.85
CA LEU A 63 3.13 16.62 8.26
C LEU A 63 1.68 16.65 8.77
N GLU A 64 0.88 17.67 8.41
CA GLU A 64 -0.54 17.72 8.77
C GLU A 64 -1.30 16.49 8.27
N ARG A 65 -1.04 16.09 7.02
CA ARG A 65 -1.66 14.89 6.42
C ARG A 65 -1.26 13.63 7.18
N HIS A 66 0.03 13.45 7.48
CA HIS A 66 0.53 12.29 8.21
C HIS A 66 0.01 12.25 9.66
N LEU A 67 0.01 13.38 10.36
CA LEU A 67 -0.52 13.50 11.72
C LEU A 67 -2.01 13.20 11.77
N ARG A 68 -2.82 13.70 10.83
CA ARG A 68 -4.25 13.35 10.74
C ARG A 68 -4.45 11.85 10.61
N LYS A 69 -3.68 11.18 9.73
CA LYS A 69 -3.73 9.72 9.58
C LYS A 69 -3.33 9.02 10.89
N LEU A 70 -2.23 9.44 11.50
CA LEU A 70 -1.73 8.85 12.75
C LEU A 70 -2.73 8.99 13.90
N ILE A 71 -3.33 10.16 14.08
CA ILE A 71 -4.37 10.41 15.09
C ILE A 71 -5.62 9.57 14.78
N HIS A 72 -6.06 9.53 13.53
CA HIS A 72 -7.24 8.77 13.13
C HIS A 72 -7.08 7.25 13.35
N SER A 73 -5.90 6.69 13.09
CA SER A 73 -5.57 5.29 13.35
C SER A 73 -5.56 4.96 14.85
N ASN A 74 -5.22 5.94 15.70
CA ASN A 74 -5.17 5.80 17.15
C ASN A 74 -6.40 6.38 17.86
N ARG A 75 -7.51 6.65 17.14
CA ARG A 75 -8.74 7.27 17.69
C ARG A 75 -9.39 6.50 18.85
N HIS A 76 -9.03 5.23 19.02
CA HIS A 76 -9.50 4.37 20.11
C HIS A 76 -8.75 4.61 21.43
N ASN A 77 -7.59 5.28 21.40
CA ASN A 77 -6.82 5.65 22.58
C ASN A 77 -6.97 7.16 22.84
N PRO A 78 -7.79 7.59 23.82
CA PRO A 78 -8.03 9.01 24.10
C PRO A 78 -6.79 9.75 24.64
N TYR A 79 -5.76 9.02 25.05
CA TYR A 79 -4.51 9.59 25.58
C TYR A 79 -3.38 9.60 24.54
N PHE A 80 -3.62 9.11 23.32
CA PHE A 80 -2.60 9.08 22.29
C PHE A 80 -2.21 10.51 21.88
N THR A 81 -0.95 10.86 22.15
CA THR A 81 -0.34 12.13 21.73
C THR A 81 0.92 11.82 20.95
N PRO A 82 1.00 12.18 19.64
CA PRO A 82 2.19 11.94 18.84
C PRO A 82 3.45 12.53 19.46
N THR A 83 4.52 11.75 19.50
CA THR A 83 5.86 12.14 19.95
C THR A 83 6.76 12.48 18.76
N HIS A 84 7.98 12.97 19.02
CA HIS A 84 8.97 13.12 17.94
C HIS A 84 9.26 11.79 17.25
N GLU A 85 9.37 10.71 18.01
CA GLU A 85 9.69 9.37 17.50
C GLU A 85 8.60 8.85 16.55
N ASP A 86 7.34 9.20 16.81
CA ASP A 86 6.23 8.84 15.91
C ASP A 86 6.26 9.64 14.60
N ILE A 87 6.80 10.86 14.62
CA ILE A 87 6.70 11.82 13.51
C ILE A 87 7.92 11.76 12.58
N LEU A 88 9.13 11.62 13.13
CA LEU A 88 10.38 11.66 12.35
C LEU A 88 10.39 10.64 11.19
N PRO A 89 9.97 9.38 11.37
CA PRO A 89 9.95 8.39 10.29
C PRO A 89 8.94 8.69 9.18
N LEU A 90 7.98 9.60 9.40
CA LEU A 90 6.92 9.92 8.45
C LEU A 90 7.40 10.84 7.32
N VAL A 91 8.58 11.45 7.44
CA VAL A 91 9.12 12.40 6.45
C VAL A 91 10.61 12.19 6.22
N SER A 92 10.97 11.38 5.22
CA SER A 92 12.34 11.21 4.74
C SER A 92 12.76 12.25 3.68
N ASP A 93 11.81 12.90 3.03
CA ASP A 93 12.03 13.78 1.87
C ASP A 93 12.12 15.28 2.25
N VAL A 94 12.55 15.60 3.49
CA VAL A 94 12.85 16.99 3.87
C VAL A 94 14.06 17.50 3.09
N LEU A 95 15.06 16.63 2.95
CA LEU A 95 16.19 16.76 2.06
C LEU A 95 16.07 15.63 1.03
N ARG A 96 15.99 15.99 -0.25
CA ARG A 96 15.82 15.05 -1.36
C ARG A 96 16.76 15.42 -2.50
N TYR A 97 17.45 14.45 -3.10
CA TYR A 97 18.16 14.67 -4.36
C TYR A 97 17.62 13.78 -5.46
N THR A 98 17.79 14.24 -6.70
CA THR A 98 17.52 13.43 -7.88
C THR A 98 18.82 13.21 -8.64
N VAL A 99 19.18 11.94 -8.85
CA VAL A 99 20.29 11.51 -9.68
C VAL A 99 19.71 11.02 -10.99
N VAL A 100 20.16 11.60 -12.10
CA VAL A 100 19.80 11.16 -13.44
C VAL A 100 20.99 10.45 -14.04
N ILE A 101 20.76 9.23 -14.50
CA ILE A 101 21.77 8.33 -15.06
C ILE A 101 21.29 7.96 -16.46
N ASP A 102 22.18 7.89 -17.44
CA ASP A 102 21.79 7.33 -18.73
C ASP A 102 21.30 5.87 -18.59
N ARG A 103 20.47 5.45 -19.53
CA ARG A 103 19.74 4.18 -19.44
C ARG A 103 20.65 2.95 -19.44
N GLU A 104 21.75 3.00 -20.18
CA GLU A 104 22.66 1.86 -20.40
C GLU A 104 23.54 1.59 -19.18
N HIS A 105 23.84 2.62 -18.39
CA HIS A 105 24.67 2.52 -17.21
C HIS A 105 23.87 2.57 -15.89
N TYR A 106 22.55 2.74 -15.97
CA TYR A 106 21.66 2.97 -14.83
C TYR A 106 21.91 2.01 -13.65
N THR A 107 21.85 0.70 -13.90
CA THR A 107 21.96 -0.32 -12.85
C THR A 107 23.36 -0.40 -12.26
N ALA A 108 24.40 -0.31 -13.09
CA ALA A 108 25.79 -0.34 -12.63
C ALA A 108 26.13 0.88 -11.76
N VAL A 109 25.73 2.08 -12.19
CA VAL A 109 25.95 3.32 -11.46
C VAL A 109 25.15 3.34 -10.15
N TYR A 110 23.90 2.85 -10.16
CA TYR A 110 23.08 2.75 -8.95
C TYR A 110 23.70 1.82 -7.89
N GLU A 111 24.18 0.64 -8.28
CA GLU A 111 24.84 -0.29 -7.33
C GLU A 111 26.18 0.27 -6.84
N SER A 112 26.97 0.89 -7.74
CA SER A 112 28.20 1.62 -7.38
C SER A 112 27.90 2.69 -6.32
N PHE A 113 26.85 3.48 -6.54
CA PHE A 113 26.40 4.50 -5.59
C PHE A 113 26.06 3.92 -4.22
N ARG A 114 25.24 2.87 -4.18
CA ARG A 114 24.82 2.22 -2.94
C ARG A 114 26.03 1.70 -2.14
N ASN A 115 26.99 1.08 -2.81
CA ASN A 115 28.22 0.60 -2.19
C ASN A 115 29.11 1.74 -1.69
N GLN A 116 29.21 2.83 -2.44
CA GLN A 116 29.96 4.01 -2.01
C GLN A 116 29.31 4.71 -0.83
N LEU A 117 27.98 4.78 -0.74
CA LEU A 117 27.30 5.34 0.43
C LEU A 117 27.68 4.59 1.72
N VAL A 118 27.61 3.26 1.69
CA VAL A 118 28.01 2.40 2.82
C VAL A 118 29.44 2.70 3.24
N LYS A 119 30.36 2.78 2.27
CA LYS A 119 31.79 3.03 2.53
C LYS A 119 32.07 4.44 3.04
N SER A 120 31.51 5.46 2.41
CA SER A 120 31.82 6.87 2.66
C SER A 120 31.13 7.41 3.91
N PHE A 121 29.89 7.00 4.17
CA PHE A 121 29.18 7.36 5.39
C PHE A 121 29.44 6.38 6.54
N GLY A 122 30.10 5.24 6.29
CA GLY A 122 30.31 4.21 7.30
C GLY A 122 29.01 3.69 7.89
N ILE A 123 27.93 3.71 7.11
CA ILE A 123 26.61 3.22 7.53
C ILE A 123 26.43 1.78 7.04
N ALA A 124 25.78 0.96 7.85
CA ALA A 124 25.49 -0.41 7.46
C ALA A 124 24.40 -0.45 6.37
N PRO A 125 24.38 -1.46 5.48
CA PRO A 125 23.45 -1.53 4.35
C PRO A 125 21.96 -1.42 4.73
N GLU A 126 21.58 -1.86 5.93
CA GLU A 126 20.19 -1.78 6.44
C GLU A 126 19.69 -0.34 6.64
N TYR A 127 20.58 0.64 6.71
CA TYR A 127 20.23 2.06 6.77
C TYR A 127 19.89 2.67 5.40
N ILE A 128 20.01 1.87 4.33
CA ILE A 128 19.70 2.25 2.95
C ILE A 128 18.50 1.42 2.50
N ARG A 129 17.30 2.00 2.58
CA ARG A 129 16.06 1.32 2.14
C ARG A 129 15.69 1.75 0.75
N SER A 130 15.70 0.81 -0.19
CA SER A 130 15.46 1.08 -1.60
C SER A 130 14.11 0.51 -2.03
N HIS A 131 13.38 1.28 -2.83
CA HIS A 131 12.12 0.88 -3.46
C HIS A 131 12.26 1.12 -4.96
N SER A 132 12.27 0.03 -5.74
CA SER A 132 12.34 0.08 -7.19
C SER A 132 10.94 0.11 -7.78
N PHE A 133 10.73 1.00 -8.74
CA PHE A 133 9.48 1.12 -9.49
C PHE A 133 9.66 0.79 -10.98
N TRP A 134 10.78 0.17 -11.36
CA TRP A 134 11.09 -0.20 -12.75
C TRP A 134 10.37 -1.47 -13.22
N HIS A 135 9.04 -1.50 -13.11
CA HIS A 135 8.23 -2.60 -13.64
C HIS A 135 7.08 -2.05 -14.47
N LYS A 136 6.70 -2.75 -15.56
CA LYS A 136 5.68 -2.31 -16.54
C LYS A 136 4.32 -1.95 -15.94
N GLU A 137 4.05 -2.42 -14.74
CA GLU A 137 2.78 -2.19 -14.08
C GLU A 137 2.80 -0.98 -13.12
N SER A 138 3.97 -0.36 -12.92
CA SER A 138 4.11 0.78 -12.02
C SER A 138 3.50 2.04 -12.63
N HIS A 139 2.99 2.91 -11.78
CA HIS A 139 2.50 4.23 -12.17
C HIS A 139 3.60 5.31 -12.15
N TYR A 140 4.86 4.90 -12.00
CA TYR A 140 6.04 5.75 -11.87
C TYR A 140 7.29 4.92 -12.14
N TYR A 141 8.30 5.43 -12.87
CA TYR A 141 9.57 4.72 -13.07
C TYR A 141 10.73 5.44 -12.40
N GLY A 142 11.51 4.69 -11.62
CA GLY A 142 12.68 5.15 -10.89
C GLY A 142 12.99 4.28 -9.67
N ILE A 143 14.10 4.57 -8.98
CA ILE A 143 14.37 3.99 -7.65
C ILE A 143 14.30 5.12 -6.62
N THR A 144 13.56 4.91 -5.54
CA THR A 144 13.59 5.80 -4.36
C THR A 144 14.36 5.12 -3.24
N CYS A 145 15.31 5.84 -2.67
CA CYS A 145 16.19 5.35 -1.62
C CYS A 145 16.12 6.28 -0.40
N ASP A 146 15.70 5.74 0.74
CA ASP A 146 15.78 6.41 2.04
C ASP A 146 17.15 6.07 2.65
N VAL A 147 18.01 7.08 2.81
CA VAL A 147 19.31 6.94 3.45
C VAL A 147 19.26 7.52 4.84
N THR A 148 19.37 6.66 5.85
CA THR A 148 19.35 7.07 7.26
C THR A 148 20.78 7.19 7.78
N ILE A 149 21.13 8.37 8.29
CA ILE A 149 22.39 8.61 8.98
C ILE A 149 22.15 8.34 10.47
N PRO A 150 22.68 7.24 11.03
CA PRO A 150 22.44 6.90 12.42
C PRO A 150 23.15 7.89 13.37
N ASN A 151 22.69 7.95 14.62
CA ASN A 151 23.39 8.69 15.68
C ASN A 151 24.27 7.73 16.49
N ARG A 152 25.37 7.24 15.89
CA ARG A 152 26.27 6.26 16.54
C ARG A 152 27.72 6.75 16.68
N HIS A 153 28.45 6.12 17.60
CA HIS A 153 29.84 6.48 17.92
C HIS A 153 30.87 5.99 16.90
N ASP A 154 30.51 5.03 16.04
CA ASP A 154 31.34 4.31 15.07
C ASP A 154 31.32 4.91 13.65
N ILE A 155 30.45 5.89 13.38
CA ILE A 155 30.42 6.61 12.10
C ILE A 155 31.70 7.44 11.96
N ARG A 156 32.54 7.08 10.98
CA ARG A 156 33.74 7.85 10.61
C ARG A 156 33.31 9.15 9.92
N GLY A 157 33.86 10.29 10.37
CA GLY A 157 33.78 11.56 9.65
C GLY A 157 33.04 12.71 10.35
N SER A 158 32.99 13.86 9.69
CA SER A 158 32.57 15.15 10.25
C SER A 158 31.05 15.33 10.42
N LEU A 159 30.24 14.32 10.10
CA LEU A 159 28.77 14.40 10.08
C LEU A 159 28.15 14.26 11.48
N LYS A 160 28.78 13.50 12.39
CA LYS A 160 28.32 13.26 13.77
C LYS A 160 28.10 14.55 14.59
N LYS A 161 28.91 15.60 14.34
CA LYS A 161 28.81 16.88 15.07
C LYS A 161 27.62 17.74 14.65
N LEU A 162 26.93 17.39 13.56
CA LEU A 162 25.92 18.27 12.97
C LEU A 162 24.51 18.06 13.51
N LEU A 163 24.21 16.87 14.03
CA LEU A 163 22.85 16.51 14.42
C LEU A 163 22.74 15.90 15.82
N PRO A 164 21.66 16.20 16.55
CA PRO A 164 21.38 15.61 17.85
C PRO A 164 20.74 14.20 17.79
N GLY A 165 20.51 13.64 16.59
CA GLY A 165 19.76 12.40 16.39
C GLY A 165 19.89 11.86 14.97
N GLU A 166 19.19 10.75 14.70
CA GLU A 166 19.14 10.15 13.36
C GLU A 166 18.47 11.10 12.36
N PHE A 167 18.90 11.04 11.10
CA PHE A 167 18.28 11.80 10.03
C PHE A 167 18.25 10.99 8.75
N THR A 168 17.08 10.96 8.12
CA THR A 168 16.87 10.31 6.84
C THR A 168 16.75 11.37 5.75
N PHE A 169 17.47 11.19 4.65
CA PHE A 169 17.26 11.93 3.41
C PHE A 169 16.86 10.99 2.28
N GLU A 170 16.17 11.52 1.28
CA GLU A 170 15.68 10.76 0.14
C GLU A 170 16.60 10.97 -1.08
N LEU A 171 16.88 9.90 -1.80
CA LEU A 171 17.56 9.92 -3.09
C LEU A 171 16.67 9.25 -4.12
N VAL A 172 16.52 9.89 -5.26
CA VAL A 172 15.70 9.36 -6.34
C VAL A 172 16.54 9.22 -7.60
N PHE A 173 16.52 8.03 -8.17
CA PHE A 173 17.25 7.68 -9.38
C PHE A 173 16.29 7.57 -10.55
N HIS A 174 16.68 8.17 -11.67
CA HIS A 174 15.92 8.21 -12.91
C HIS A 174 16.85 8.02 -14.12
N THR A 175 16.30 7.46 -15.21
CA THR A 175 16.83 7.74 -16.55
C THR A 175 16.44 9.15 -17.02
N GLU A 176 17.08 9.67 -18.06
CA GLU A 176 16.76 11.00 -18.60
C GLU A 176 15.28 11.09 -19.03
N GLU A 177 14.76 10.06 -19.70
CA GLU A 177 13.37 9.97 -20.15
C GLU A 177 12.40 9.90 -18.96
N SER A 178 12.70 9.05 -17.97
CA SER A 178 11.85 8.93 -16.78
C SER A 178 11.85 10.21 -15.93
N TYR A 179 12.99 10.92 -15.85
CA TYR A 179 13.09 12.21 -15.17
C TYR A 179 12.30 13.28 -15.92
N HIS A 180 12.47 13.37 -17.24
CA HIS A 180 11.74 14.31 -18.07
C HIS A 180 10.23 14.13 -17.89
N HIS A 181 9.75 12.89 -18.03
CA HIS A 181 8.33 12.57 -17.84
C HIS A 181 7.85 12.85 -16.41
N ASN A 182 8.69 12.58 -15.40
CA ASN A 182 8.38 12.87 -14.01
C ASN A 182 8.10 14.37 -13.79
N VAL A 183 8.94 15.23 -14.36
CA VAL A 183 8.86 16.69 -14.19
C VAL A 183 7.73 17.30 -15.02
N THR A 184 7.57 16.89 -16.28
CA THR A 184 6.61 17.52 -17.21
C THR A 184 5.19 17.01 -17.04
N THR A 185 5.02 15.71 -16.78
CA THR A 185 3.71 15.05 -16.79
C THR A 185 3.31 14.58 -15.40
N PHE A 186 4.11 13.68 -14.80
CA PHE A 186 3.71 12.96 -13.59
C PHE A 186 3.49 13.88 -12.38
N THR A 187 4.38 14.85 -12.15
CA THR A 187 4.29 15.73 -10.98
C THR A 187 2.97 16.53 -10.97
N VAL A 188 2.49 16.95 -12.14
CA VAL A 188 1.22 17.67 -12.28
C VAL A 188 0.06 16.71 -12.01
N LEU A 189 0.03 15.57 -12.71
CA LEU A 189 -1.05 14.59 -12.58
C LEU A 189 -1.14 14.01 -11.16
N LYS A 190 0.00 13.75 -10.51
CA LYS A 190 0.06 13.29 -9.12
C LYS A 190 -0.56 14.28 -8.15
N ARG A 191 -0.35 15.59 -8.33
CA ARG A 191 -1.00 16.61 -7.48
C ARG A 191 -2.51 16.58 -7.63
N VAL A 192 -3.00 16.45 -8.87
CA VAL A 192 -4.44 16.33 -9.14
C VAL A 192 -4.98 15.06 -8.50
N LEU A 193 -4.32 13.92 -8.73
CA LEU A 193 -4.69 12.62 -8.17
C LEU A 193 -4.74 12.64 -6.63
N GLU A 194 -3.76 13.24 -5.97
CA GLU A 194 -3.73 13.37 -4.51
C GLU A 194 -4.83 14.30 -3.95
N SER A 195 -5.28 15.28 -4.73
CA SER A 195 -6.33 16.22 -4.33
C SER A 195 -7.75 15.73 -4.63
N MET A 196 -7.88 14.74 -5.52
CA MET A 196 -9.17 14.24 -5.98
C MET A 196 -9.82 13.34 -4.91
N PRO A 197 -11.13 13.50 -4.65
CA PRO A 197 -11.90 12.56 -3.83
C PRO A 197 -11.81 11.13 -4.39
N ASP A 198 -11.93 10.13 -3.51
CA ASP A 198 -11.95 8.74 -3.94
C ASP A 198 -13.22 8.46 -4.75
N GLY A 199 -13.08 7.76 -5.88
CA GLY A 199 -14.18 7.47 -6.80
C GLY A 199 -13.70 7.13 -8.22
N GLU A 200 -14.65 6.93 -9.13
CA GLU A 200 -14.40 6.49 -10.51
C GLU A 200 -13.46 7.43 -11.28
N ALA A 201 -13.66 8.75 -11.18
CA ALA A 201 -12.80 9.74 -11.84
C ALA A 201 -11.33 9.62 -11.41
N LYS A 202 -11.06 9.31 -10.13
CA LYS A 202 -9.71 9.13 -9.60
C LYS A 202 -9.06 7.86 -10.16
N VAL A 203 -9.84 6.79 -10.35
CA VAL A 203 -9.39 5.55 -10.99
C VAL A 203 -9.05 5.82 -12.46
N HIS A 204 -9.87 6.55 -13.20
CA HIS A 204 -9.56 6.91 -14.59
C HIS A 204 -8.29 7.75 -14.70
N LEU A 205 -8.12 8.76 -13.84
CA LEU A 205 -6.91 9.57 -13.82
C LEU A 205 -5.68 8.71 -13.48
N TYR A 206 -5.80 7.78 -12.54
CA TYR A 206 -4.72 6.85 -12.23
C TYR A 206 -4.34 5.98 -13.42
N ARG A 207 -5.31 5.41 -14.13
CA ARG A 207 -5.05 4.63 -15.37
C ARG A 207 -4.34 5.48 -16.41
N PHE A 208 -4.77 6.73 -16.59
CA PHE A 208 -4.11 7.67 -17.50
C PHE A 208 -2.66 7.93 -17.08
N VAL A 209 -2.40 8.14 -15.79
CA VAL A 209 -1.04 8.30 -15.25
C VAL A 209 -0.21 7.06 -15.55
N LYS A 210 -0.70 5.86 -15.22
CA LYS A 210 0.00 4.59 -15.49
C LYS A 210 0.34 4.45 -16.98
N LYS A 211 -0.66 4.64 -17.84
CA LYS A 211 -0.48 4.56 -19.29
C LYS A 211 0.56 5.56 -19.82
N SER A 212 0.64 6.74 -19.22
CA SER A 212 1.62 7.77 -19.63
C SER A 212 3.07 7.32 -19.44
N TRP A 213 3.35 6.33 -18.59
CA TRP A 213 4.69 5.78 -18.38
C TRP A 213 5.05 4.66 -19.36
N GLU A 214 4.09 4.13 -20.14
CA GLU A 214 4.35 3.04 -21.10
C GLU A 214 5.35 3.43 -22.20
N SER A 215 5.49 4.73 -22.49
CA SER A 215 6.46 5.25 -23.45
C SER A 215 7.87 5.41 -22.89
N VAL A 216 8.06 5.25 -21.58
CA VAL A 216 9.38 5.36 -20.95
C VAL A 216 10.06 4.00 -21.01
N GLU A 217 11.23 3.94 -21.63
CA GLU A 217 11.97 2.69 -21.79
C GLU A 217 12.61 2.26 -20.46
N LEU A 218 12.63 0.95 -20.20
CA LEU A 218 13.24 0.38 -19.00
C LEU A 218 14.78 0.39 -19.11
N PRO A 219 15.52 0.58 -18.01
CA PRO A 219 16.98 0.47 -17.99
C PRO A 219 17.46 -0.95 -18.29
N MET A 220 18.67 -1.06 -18.84
CA MET A 220 19.33 -2.33 -19.11
C MET A 220 20.74 -2.33 -18.50
N PRO A 221 21.13 -3.36 -17.72
CA PRO A 221 20.31 -4.49 -17.26
C PRO A 221 19.22 -4.03 -16.28
N ASP A 222 18.25 -4.91 -16.01
CA ASP A 222 17.18 -4.67 -15.05
C ASP A 222 17.76 -4.27 -13.66
N PRO A 223 17.21 -3.23 -13.02
CA PRO A 223 17.71 -2.76 -11.75
C PRO A 223 17.26 -3.68 -10.61
N PRO A 224 18.00 -3.72 -9.48
CA PRO A 224 17.65 -4.56 -8.34
C PRO A 224 16.29 -4.20 -7.73
N GLY A 225 15.65 -5.17 -7.07
CA GLY A 225 14.46 -4.93 -6.25
C GLY A 225 13.14 -4.81 -7.01
N LEU A 226 13.03 -5.38 -8.21
CA LEU A 226 11.79 -5.42 -9.02
C LEU A 226 10.59 -6.13 -8.35
N GLU A 227 10.81 -6.80 -7.23
CA GLU A 227 9.84 -7.69 -6.61
C GLU A 227 8.73 -6.98 -5.82
N SER A 228 8.90 -5.70 -5.44
CA SER A 228 7.90 -4.99 -4.63
C SER A 228 6.95 -4.15 -5.47
N ARG A 229 5.80 -4.71 -5.85
CA ARG A 229 4.67 -3.90 -6.35
C ARG A 229 4.12 -3.03 -5.21
N PRO A 230 4.01 -1.70 -5.36
CA PRO A 230 3.37 -0.87 -4.35
C PRO A 230 1.93 -1.34 -4.07
N PHE A 231 1.53 -1.38 -2.80
CA PHE A 231 0.17 -1.79 -2.40
C PHE A 231 -0.92 -1.03 -3.16
N GLN A 232 -0.70 0.26 -3.42
CA GLN A 232 -1.63 1.10 -4.16
C GLN A 232 -1.82 0.63 -5.60
N ASP A 233 -0.78 0.12 -6.24
CA ASP A 233 -0.82 -0.34 -7.64
C ASP A 233 -1.60 -1.63 -7.72
N LEU A 234 -1.30 -2.57 -6.82
CA LEU A 234 -2.02 -3.83 -6.68
C LEU A 234 -3.50 -3.59 -6.33
N LEU A 235 -3.78 -2.61 -5.48
CA LEU A 235 -5.15 -2.22 -5.14
C LEU A 235 -5.91 -1.70 -6.36
N LEU A 236 -5.30 -0.81 -7.13
CA LEU A 236 -5.97 -0.18 -8.27
C LEU A 236 -6.18 -1.16 -9.43
N GLU A 237 -5.23 -2.07 -9.65
CA GLU A 237 -5.40 -3.22 -10.55
C GLU A 237 -6.60 -4.09 -10.13
N GLN A 238 -6.71 -4.43 -8.85
CA GLN A 238 -7.85 -5.19 -8.35
C GLN A 238 -9.16 -4.42 -8.44
N ILE A 239 -9.15 -3.09 -8.27
CA ILE A 239 -10.33 -2.25 -8.52
C ILE A 239 -10.75 -2.34 -9.99
N ASP A 240 -9.81 -2.38 -10.93
CA ASP A 240 -10.12 -2.59 -12.34
C ASP A 240 -10.80 -3.94 -12.58
N HIS A 241 -10.31 -5.00 -11.94
CA HIS A 241 -10.96 -6.31 -11.98
C HIS A 241 -12.37 -6.30 -11.35
N VAL A 242 -12.58 -5.56 -10.25
CA VAL A 242 -13.92 -5.38 -9.65
C VAL A 242 -14.87 -4.70 -10.64
N LEU A 243 -14.43 -3.61 -11.28
CA LEU A 243 -15.24 -2.87 -12.25
C LEU A 243 -15.55 -3.71 -13.49
N ALA A 244 -14.58 -4.47 -14.00
CA ALA A 244 -14.78 -5.40 -15.11
C ALA A 244 -15.79 -6.50 -14.75
N TYR A 245 -15.67 -7.08 -13.55
CA TYR A 245 -16.64 -8.04 -13.04
C TYR A 245 -18.05 -7.42 -12.94
N GLN A 246 -18.17 -6.22 -12.38
CA GLN A 246 -19.46 -5.55 -12.23
C GLN A 246 -20.12 -5.27 -13.58
N ALA A 247 -19.36 -4.76 -14.56
CA ALA A 247 -19.86 -4.51 -15.92
C ALA A 247 -20.34 -5.81 -16.58
N HIS A 248 -19.55 -6.88 -16.47
CA HIS A 248 -19.94 -8.19 -17.00
C HIS A 248 -21.17 -8.77 -16.29
N PHE A 249 -21.23 -8.71 -14.96
CA PHE A 249 -22.37 -9.13 -14.17
C PHE A 249 -23.66 -8.41 -14.59
N LEU A 250 -23.61 -7.09 -14.78
CA LEU A 250 -24.77 -6.31 -15.23
C LEU A 250 -25.18 -6.66 -16.67
N ALA A 251 -24.21 -6.91 -17.56
CA ALA A 251 -24.50 -7.35 -18.92
C ALA A 251 -25.18 -8.72 -18.92
N VAL A 252 -24.71 -9.65 -18.09
CA VAL A 252 -25.31 -10.97 -17.91
C VAL A 252 -26.71 -10.88 -17.31
N ALA A 253 -26.87 -10.13 -16.21
CA ALA A 253 -28.16 -9.95 -15.52
C ALA A 253 -29.23 -9.27 -16.39
N SER A 254 -28.81 -8.46 -17.35
CA SER A 254 -29.72 -7.80 -18.31
C SER A 254 -29.94 -8.60 -19.60
N GLY A 255 -29.42 -9.83 -19.69
CA GLY A 255 -29.50 -10.67 -20.89
C GLY A 255 -28.70 -10.15 -22.09
N LYS A 256 -27.88 -9.11 -21.90
CA LYS A 256 -27.03 -8.50 -22.95
C LYS A 256 -25.75 -9.28 -23.22
N SER A 257 -25.39 -10.21 -22.33
CA SER A 257 -24.24 -11.09 -22.49
C SER A 257 -24.59 -12.51 -22.06
N SER A 258 -24.34 -13.46 -22.95
CA SER A 258 -24.37 -14.90 -22.66
C SER A 258 -22.95 -15.47 -22.54
N ASP A 259 -21.93 -14.62 -22.45
CA ASP A 259 -20.54 -15.07 -22.42
C ASP A 259 -20.26 -15.86 -21.14
N THR A 260 -20.03 -17.16 -21.32
CA THR A 260 -19.68 -18.12 -20.27
C THR A 260 -18.18 -18.26 -20.08
N THR A 261 -17.37 -17.62 -20.92
CA THR A 261 -15.92 -17.71 -20.92
C THR A 261 -15.25 -16.69 -20.01
N PHE A 262 -15.99 -15.68 -19.54
CA PHE A 262 -15.48 -14.72 -18.55
C PHE A 262 -14.97 -15.45 -17.30
N ARG A 263 -13.69 -15.21 -16.99
CA ARG A 263 -13.04 -15.77 -15.80
C ARG A 263 -12.91 -14.68 -14.74
N VAL A 264 -13.43 -14.97 -13.56
CA VAL A 264 -13.21 -14.12 -12.39
C VAL A 264 -11.72 -14.13 -12.04
N ALA A 265 -11.13 -12.95 -11.85
CA ALA A 265 -9.73 -12.84 -11.45
C ALA A 265 -9.49 -13.39 -10.03
N GLU A 266 -8.35 -14.07 -9.84
CA GLU A 266 -7.96 -14.76 -8.59
C GLU A 266 -7.66 -13.82 -7.40
N ASP A 267 -7.60 -12.54 -7.71
CA ASP A 267 -7.31 -11.43 -6.82
C ASP A 267 -8.57 -10.66 -6.37
N LEU A 268 -9.75 -11.21 -6.66
CA LEU A 268 -11.03 -10.75 -6.14
C LEU A 268 -11.53 -11.66 -5.01
N CYS A 269 -12.21 -11.06 -4.04
CA CYS A 269 -13.00 -11.76 -3.03
C CYS A 269 -14.44 -11.22 -3.06
N GLY A 270 -15.38 -12.05 -2.61
CA GLY A 270 -16.80 -11.73 -2.57
C GLY A 270 -17.43 -12.07 -1.23
N ARG A 271 -18.61 -11.51 -0.97
CA ARG A 271 -19.47 -11.88 0.16
C ARG A 271 -20.92 -11.64 -0.22
N ILE A 272 -21.75 -12.66 -0.04
CA ILE A 272 -23.19 -12.46 -0.07
C ILE A 272 -23.64 -11.96 1.31
N ILE A 273 -24.33 -10.84 1.32
CA ILE A 273 -24.95 -10.25 2.51
C ILE A 273 -26.46 -10.25 2.36
N ARG A 274 -27.18 -10.34 3.48
CA ARG A 274 -28.63 -10.27 3.55
C ARG A 274 -29.08 -9.05 4.33
N GLY A 275 -30.21 -8.47 3.95
CA GLY A 275 -30.81 -7.30 4.61
C GLY A 275 -32.29 -7.18 4.28
N LYS A 276 -33.04 -6.37 5.03
CA LYS A 276 -34.44 -6.02 4.73
C LYS A 276 -34.56 -4.58 4.22
N ASP A 277 -33.78 -3.67 4.79
CA ASP A 277 -33.75 -2.27 4.38
C ASP A 277 -32.58 -2.06 3.41
N ASP A 278 -32.93 -1.77 2.15
CA ASP A 278 -31.97 -1.64 1.05
C ASP A 278 -30.91 -0.56 1.25
N HIS A 279 -31.23 0.46 2.05
CA HIS A 279 -30.33 1.57 2.37
C HIS A 279 -29.56 1.32 3.66
N LYS A 280 -30.22 0.78 4.70
CA LYS A 280 -29.59 0.63 6.03
C LYS A 280 -28.79 -0.65 6.20
N ASP A 281 -29.26 -1.78 5.70
CA ASP A 281 -28.65 -3.07 6.02
C ASP A 281 -27.43 -3.38 5.12
N PHE A 282 -27.32 -2.68 3.99
CA PHE A 282 -26.25 -2.88 3.00
C PHE A 282 -25.16 -1.80 3.03
N GLU A 283 -25.32 -0.77 3.87
CA GLU A 283 -24.26 0.22 4.17
C GLU A 283 -23.04 -0.42 4.87
N HIS A 284 -23.24 -1.57 5.51
CA HIS A 284 -22.19 -2.29 6.22
C HIS A 284 -22.02 -3.71 5.65
N LEU A 285 -20.80 -4.23 5.68
CA LEU A 285 -20.48 -5.58 5.18
C LEU A 285 -21.05 -6.71 6.06
N GLY A 286 -21.72 -6.39 7.17
CA GLY A 286 -22.20 -7.34 8.16
C GLY A 286 -23.63 -7.04 8.62
N PHE A 287 -24.44 -8.10 8.68
CA PHE A 287 -25.71 -8.11 9.38
C PHE A 287 -25.66 -9.14 10.53
N PRO A 288 -26.01 -8.77 11.77
CA PRO A 288 -26.35 -7.43 12.24
C PRO A 288 -25.16 -6.45 12.21
N ARG A 289 -25.46 -5.14 12.32
CA ARG A 289 -24.51 -4.02 12.14
C ARG A 289 -23.34 -4.00 13.14
N ASP A 290 -23.49 -4.68 14.27
CA ASP A 290 -22.48 -4.81 15.31
C ASP A 290 -21.39 -5.86 14.99
N LYS A 291 -21.54 -6.63 13.91
CA LYS A 291 -20.49 -7.54 13.44
C LYS A 291 -19.23 -6.79 13.04
N LYS A 292 -18.19 -6.91 13.88
CA LYS A 292 -16.88 -6.28 13.64
C LYS A 292 -15.93 -7.08 12.74
N LEU A 293 -16.19 -8.38 12.58
CA LEU A 293 -15.41 -9.27 11.71
C LEU A 293 -16.35 -9.99 10.74
N VAL A 294 -15.93 -10.07 9.48
CA VAL A 294 -16.68 -10.68 8.40
C VAL A 294 -15.77 -11.54 7.53
N TRP A 295 -16.27 -12.70 7.14
CA TRP A 295 -15.59 -13.61 6.22
C TRP A 295 -15.98 -13.35 4.79
N VAL A 296 -15.05 -13.66 3.91
CA VAL A 296 -15.14 -13.41 2.48
C VAL A 296 -14.72 -14.69 1.78
N ALA A 297 -15.34 -14.99 0.65
CA ALA A 297 -14.97 -16.13 -0.17
C ALA A 297 -14.14 -15.67 -1.37
N GLY A 298 -13.37 -16.60 -1.92
CA GLY A 298 -12.57 -16.35 -3.13
C GLY A 298 -13.41 -16.28 -4.41
N PRO A 299 -12.74 -16.33 -5.57
CA PRO A 299 -13.35 -16.18 -6.90
C PRO A 299 -14.50 -17.14 -7.18
N ARG A 300 -14.50 -18.33 -6.57
CA ARG A 300 -15.60 -19.31 -6.71
C ARG A 300 -16.96 -18.74 -6.32
N LEU A 301 -17.03 -17.92 -5.27
CA LEU A 301 -18.29 -17.28 -4.88
C LEU A 301 -18.75 -16.27 -5.94
N LEU A 302 -17.82 -15.54 -6.53
CA LEU A 302 -18.12 -14.58 -7.58
C LEU A 302 -18.59 -15.29 -8.86
N GLN A 303 -18.06 -16.48 -9.15
CA GLN A 303 -18.57 -17.33 -10.20
C GLN A 303 -20.01 -17.77 -9.92
N THR A 304 -20.32 -18.21 -8.70
CA THR A 304 -21.70 -18.49 -8.26
C THR A 304 -22.58 -17.25 -8.41
N GLY A 305 -22.06 -16.05 -8.16
CA GLY A 305 -22.74 -14.79 -8.43
C GLY A 305 -23.17 -14.63 -9.90
N LEU A 306 -22.27 -14.91 -10.85
CA LEU A 306 -22.58 -14.86 -12.28
C LEU A 306 -23.63 -15.90 -12.67
N GLU A 307 -23.58 -17.08 -12.07
CA GLU A 307 -24.59 -18.12 -12.28
C GLU A 307 -25.96 -17.71 -11.75
N ILE A 308 -26.02 -17.08 -10.57
CA ILE A 308 -27.25 -16.50 -10.02
C ILE A 308 -27.77 -15.39 -10.96
N ALA A 309 -26.88 -14.54 -11.48
CA ALA A 309 -27.25 -13.46 -12.40
C ALA A 309 -27.84 -13.95 -13.73
N ARG A 310 -27.40 -15.14 -14.21
CA ARG A 310 -27.97 -15.81 -15.38
C ARG A 310 -29.37 -16.39 -15.13
N ALA A 311 -29.79 -16.39 -13.86
CA ALA A 311 -31.07 -16.77 -13.30
C ALA A 311 -31.88 -17.85 -14.06
N ASP A 312 -31.75 -19.07 -13.54
CA ASP A 312 -32.81 -20.07 -13.46
C ASP A 312 -33.58 -19.85 -12.12
N PRO A 313 -34.86 -19.43 -12.14
CA PRO A 313 -35.62 -19.11 -10.94
C PRO A 313 -35.72 -20.25 -9.91
N ASP A 314 -35.65 -21.50 -10.35
CA ASP A 314 -35.81 -22.67 -9.46
C ASP A 314 -34.52 -22.98 -8.68
N ASP A 315 -33.38 -22.44 -9.10
CA ASP A 315 -32.06 -22.78 -8.56
C ASP A 315 -31.41 -21.64 -7.75
N VAL A 316 -31.98 -20.43 -7.76
CA VAL A 316 -31.42 -19.27 -7.03
C VAL A 316 -31.25 -19.54 -5.53
N PRO A 317 -32.23 -20.08 -4.79
CA PRO A 317 -32.06 -20.34 -3.36
C PRO A 317 -30.97 -21.36 -3.07
N ARG A 318 -30.84 -22.41 -3.90
CA ARG A 318 -29.79 -23.43 -3.75
C ARG A 318 -28.41 -22.84 -3.99
N ARG A 319 -28.23 -22.01 -5.01
CA ARG A 319 -26.96 -21.34 -5.30
C ARG A 319 -26.53 -20.37 -4.21
N ILE A 320 -27.48 -19.61 -3.64
CA ILE A 320 -27.21 -18.73 -2.49
C ILE A 320 -26.83 -19.59 -1.28
N ALA A 321 -27.57 -20.67 -1.01
CA ALA A 321 -27.32 -21.61 0.08
C ALA A 321 -25.90 -22.20 0.01
N ASP A 322 -25.52 -22.76 -1.14
CA ASP A 322 -24.19 -23.31 -1.41
C ASP A 322 -23.07 -22.26 -1.17
N ALA A 323 -23.37 -20.99 -1.43
CA ALA A 323 -22.44 -19.88 -1.30
C ALA A 323 -22.24 -19.36 0.13
N ILE A 324 -23.26 -19.43 0.99
CA ILE A 324 -23.22 -18.86 2.36
C ILE A 324 -23.33 -19.89 3.47
N GLY A 325 -23.47 -21.17 3.13
CA GLY A 325 -23.57 -22.28 4.08
C GLY A 325 -24.92 -22.38 4.78
N TYR A 326 -25.99 -21.87 4.16
CA TYR A 326 -27.36 -22.12 4.61
C TYR A 326 -27.97 -23.29 3.85
N SER A 327 -29.06 -23.85 4.36
CA SER A 327 -29.90 -24.73 3.56
C SER A 327 -30.74 -23.92 2.57
N ALA A 328 -31.10 -24.52 1.44
CA ALA A 328 -31.98 -23.89 0.45
C ALA A 328 -33.39 -23.59 1.02
N GLU A 329 -33.84 -24.33 2.03
CA GLU A 329 -35.09 -24.06 2.75
C GLU A 329 -34.98 -22.82 3.63
N GLU A 330 -33.89 -22.66 4.38
CA GLU A 330 -33.66 -21.46 5.18
C GLU A 330 -33.55 -20.21 4.30
N VAL A 331 -32.88 -20.28 3.15
CA VAL A 331 -32.82 -19.16 2.20
C VAL A 331 -34.21 -18.79 1.71
N ARG A 332 -35.03 -19.77 1.31
CA ARG A 332 -36.43 -19.53 0.90
C ARG A 332 -37.25 -18.88 2.00
N LYS A 333 -37.12 -19.37 3.24
CA LYS A 333 -37.79 -18.79 4.41
C LYS A 333 -37.40 -17.33 4.61
N LEU A 334 -36.09 -17.00 4.56
CA LEU A 334 -35.61 -15.63 4.71
C LEU A 334 -36.15 -14.71 3.61
N MET A 335 -36.16 -15.17 2.36
CA MET A 335 -36.75 -14.40 1.26
C MET A 335 -38.25 -14.15 1.48
N ALA A 336 -38.99 -15.15 1.95
CA ALA A 336 -40.41 -15.01 2.31
C ALA A 336 -40.64 -14.05 3.48
N GLU A 337 -39.67 -13.91 4.39
CA GLU A 337 -39.69 -12.92 5.48
C GLU A 337 -39.29 -11.49 5.03
N GLY A 338 -39.09 -11.29 3.73
CA GLY A 338 -38.74 -10.00 3.12
C GLY A 338 -37.25 -9.67 3.13
N PHE A 339 -36.36 -10.65 3.38
CA PHE A 339 -34.93 -10.42 3.20
C PHE A 339 -34.56 -10.45 1.72
N THR A 340 -33.69 -9.53 1.33
CA THR A 340 -32.98 -9.52 0.05
C THR A 340 -31.52 -9.91 0.25
N PHE A 341 -30.88 -10.41 -0.81
CA PHE A 341 -29.49 -10.80 -0.82
C PHE A 341 -28.71 -9.97 -1.84
N LYS A 342 -27.53 -9.48 -1.47
CA LYS A 342 -26.62 -8.75 -2.36
C LYS A 342 -25.25 -9.41 -2.35
N LEU A 343 -24.65 -9.56 -3.52
CA LEU A 343 -23.25 -9.93 -3.66
C LEU A 343 -22.39 -8.66 -3.61
N VAL A 344 -21.51 -8.57 -2.63
CA VAL A 344 -20.49 -7.52 -2.53
C VAL A 344 -19.17 -8.08 -3.04
N VAL A 345 -18.46 -7.31 -3.85
CA VAL A 345 -17.19 -7.68 -4.48
C VAL A 345 -16.12 -6.69 -4.05
N PHE A 346 -14.92 -7.16 -3.74
CA PHE A 346 -13.84 -6.31 -3.23
C PHE A 346 -12.45 -6.86 -3.61
N PRO A 347 -11.43 -5.97 -3.64
CA PRO A 347 -10.04 -6.36 -3.79
C PRO A 347 -9.54 -7.30 -2.68
N LYS A 348 -8.88 -8.40 -3.06
CA LYS A 348 -8.21 -9.33 -2.14
C LYS A 348 -7.11 -8.71 -1.31
N VAL A 349 -6.50 -7.60 -1.74
CA VAL A 349 -5.52 -6.87 -0.92
C VAL A 349 -6.06 -6.40 0.43
N PHE A 350 -7.38 -6.18 0.53
CA PHE A 350 -8.03 -5.81 1.80
C PHE A 350 -8.46 -7.03 2.62
N CYS A 351 -8.49 -8.21 2.02
CA CYS A 351 -8.90 -9.45 2.65
C CYS A 351 -7.73 -10.02 3.48
N LYS A 352 -7.97 -10.32 4.76
CA LYS A 352 -7.08 -11.21 5.53
C LYS A 352 -7.56 -12.64 5.33
N LYS A 353 -6.60 -13.56 5.15
CA LYS A 353 -6.91 -14.97 5.00
C LYS A 353 -7.63 -15.47 6.24
N ALA A 354 -8.68 -16.25 6.04
CA ALA A 354 -9.49 -16.85 7.10
C ALA A 354 -8.84 -18.12 7.68
N ASP A 355 -7.54 -18.04 7.98
CA ASP A 355 -6.83 -19.07 8.74
C ASP A 355 -6.60 -18.58 10.19
N TRP A 356 -6.11 -19.47 11.06
CA TRP A 356 -5.88 -19.14 12.46
C TRP A 356 -4.95 -17.93 12.64
N LYS A 357 -3.91 -17.81 11.80
CA LYS A 357 -2.99 -16.66 11.82
C LYS A 357 -3.72 -15.36 11.48
N GLY A 358 -4.52 -15.33 10.42
CA GLY A 358 -5.34 -14.19 10.06
C GLY A 358 -6.37 -13.85 11.13
N LEU A 359 -7.04 -14.87 11.69
CA LEU A 359 -8.03 -14.72 12.75
C LEU A 359 -7.42 -14.14 14.02
N ILE A 360 -6.27 -14.65 14.48
CA ILE A 360 -5.57 -14.13 15.66
C ILE A 360 -5.14 -12.69 15.41
N ARG A 361 -4.54 -12.40 14.25
CA ARG A 361 -4.11 -11.04 13.88
C ARG A 361 -5.28 -10.07 13.88
N MET A 362 -6.41 -10.45 13.31
CA MET A 362 -7.60 -9.60 13.28
C MET A 362 -8.25 -9.48 14.67
N SER A 363 -8.24 -10.55 15.46
CA SER A 363 -8.76 -10.53 16.83
C SER A 363 -7.92 -9.64 17.74
N LEU A 364 -6.60 -9.57 17.57
CA LEU A 364 -5.74 -8.64 18.32
C LEU A 364 -6.18 -7.18 18.11
N ILE A 365 -6.62 -6.84 16.90
CA ILE A 365 -7.06 -5.49 16.55
C ILE A 365 -8.49 -5.23 17.07
N VAL A 366 -9.38 -6.20 16.91
CA VAL A 366 -10.83 -5.98 17.10
C VAL A 366 -11.33 -6.40 18.49
N TYR A 367 -10.71 -7.42 19.09
CA TYR A 367 -11.06 -8.07 20.37
C TYR A 367 -9.81 -8.42 21.19
N PRO A 368 -9.03 -7.43 21.66
CA PRO A 368 -7.70 -7.66 22.26
C PRO A 368 -7.72 -8.62 23.46
N LEU A 369 -8.78 -8.59 24.27
CA LEU A 369 -8.96 -9.52 25.38
C LEU A 369 -9.07 -10.98 24.90
N VAL A 370 -9.92 -11.25 23.92
CA VAL A 370 -10.08 -12.59 23.31
C VAL A 370 -8.78 -13.03 22.64
N ALA A 371 -8.10 -12.09 21.97
CA ALA A 371 -6.87 -12.37 21.26
C ALA A 371 -5.74 -12.85 22.16
N SER A 372 -5.64 -12.33 23.40
CA SER A 372 -4.67 -12.83 24.38
C SER A 372 -4.89 -14.31 24.75
N VAL A 373 -6.15 -14.75 24.79
CA VAL A 373 -6.51 -16.15 25.01
C VAL A 373 -6.15 -16.96 23.77
N LEU A 374 -6.58 -16.51 22.59
CA LEU A 374 -6.29 -17.20 21.32
C LEU A 374 -4.79 -17.34 21.06
N ALA A 375 -4.00 -16.32 21.38
CA ALA A 375 -2.54 -16.35 21.21
C ALA A 375 -1.88 -17.42 22.09
N ARG A 376 -2.38 -17.65 23.32
CA ARG A 376 -1.87 -18.72 24.20
C ARG A 376 -2.13 -20.12 23.65
N HIS A 377 -3.19 -20.28 22.87
CA HIS A 377 -3.57 -21.57 22.27
C HIS A 377 -3.28 -21.64 20.76
N SER A 378 -2.56 -20.66 20.20
CA SER A 378 -2.43 -20.51 18.74
C SER A 378 -1.86 -21.76 18.06
N LYS A 379 -0.87 -22.39 18.70
CA LYS A 379 -0.26 -23.63 18.21
C LYS A 379 -1.27 -24.77 18.14
N HIS A 380 -2.04 -24.98 19.22
CA HIS A 380 -3.07 -26.02 19.28
C HIS A 380 -4.18 -25.78 18.26
N LEU A 381 -4.58 -24.51 18.06
CA LEU A 381 -5.55 -24.12 17.05
C LEU A 381 -5.02 -24.42 15.64
N GLU A 382 -3.77 -24.06 15.35
CA GLU A 382 -3.13 -24.29 14.04
C GLU A 382 -2.93 -25.77 13.69
N GLU A 383 -2.73 -26.63 14.68
CA GLU A 383 -2.49 -28.07 14.49
C GLU A 383 -3.75 -28.90 14.30
N HIS A 384 -4.94 -28.34 14.57
CA HIS A 384 -6.20 -29.07 14.60
C HIS A 384 -7.27 -28.48 13.70
N SER A 385 -8.10 -29.35 13.12
CA SER A 385 -9.26 -28.93 12.34
C SER A 385 -10.33 -28.33 13.26
N PHE A 386 -11.18 -27.47 12.71
CA PHE A 386 -12.28 -26.88 13.47
C PHE A 386 -13.20 -27.94 14.07
N ALA A 387 -13.53 -29.00 13.31
CA ALA A 387 -14.36 -30.11 13.80
C ALA A 387 -13.73 -30.85 14.99
N LYS A 388 -12.41 -31.04 15.00
CA LYS A 388 -11.71 -31.66 16.13
C LYS A 388 -11.75 -30.76 17.37
N LEU A 389 -11.50 -29.46 17.19
CA LEU A 389 -11.56 -28.48 18.28
C LEU A 389 -12.98 -28.36 18.86
N GLU A 390 -14.01 -28.42 18.01
CA GLU A 390 -15.40 -28.42 18.43
C GLU A 390 -15.76 -29.66 19.25
N ALA A 391 -15.30 -30.85 18.82
CA ALA A 391 -15.48 -32.09 19.57
C ALA A 391 -14.77 -32.06 20.94
N GLU A 392 -13.55 -31.53 21.00
CA GLU A 392 -12.81 -31.34 22.26
C GLU A 392 -13.55 -30.38 23.21
N LEU A 393 -14.10 -29.28 22.68
CA LEU A 393 -14.91 -28.31 23.44
C LEU A 393 -16.19 -28.95 23.97
N GLN A 394 -16.91 -29.71 23.14
CA GLN A 394 -18.12 -30.42 23.56
C GLN A 394 -17.82 -31.45 24.65
N ALA A 395 -16.69 -32.17 24.55
CA ALA A 395 -16.25 -33.13 25.56
C ALA A 395 -15.77 -32.49 26.88
N ALA A 396 -15.38 -31.21 26.86
CA ALA A 396 -14.93 -30.48 28.04
C ALA A 396 -16.08 -29.75 28.78
N VAL A 397 -17.21 -29.52 28.09
CA VAL A 397 -18.38 -28.81 28.62
C VAL A 397 -19.51 -29.79 29.03
N GLY A 398 -19.54 -30.99 28.46
CA GLY A 398 -20.35 -32.11 28.93
C GLY A 398 -19.69 -32.83 30.10
#